data_AF-A0A7C7IT52-F1
#
_entry.id   AF-A0A7C7IT52-F1
#
_cell.length_a   1.000
_cell.length_b   1.000
_cell.length_c   1.000
_cell.angle_alpha   90.00
_cell.angle_beta   90.00
_cell.angle_gamma   90.00
#
_symmetry.space_group_name_H-M   'P 1'
#
loop_
_entity.id
_entity.type
_entity.pdbx_description
1 polymer ?
#
loop_
_entity_poly.entity_id
_entity_poly.type
_entity_poly.pdbx_seq_one_letter_code
_entity_poly.pdbx_strand_id
1 'polypeptide(L)'
;MCGIFGFTDSNTSSIQIMMNAVAHRGPDDRGEYLSSEISLGHTRLAILDTSKRGKQPMFSPDQKVVSVFNGEIYNFNELRRKYLNEYLFHSDSDAEVIPYLYEKFGIDFVHKLRGVFAIAIYDKRSKILYLIRDRFGVKPLYYTFQKKICFFSSELKSFTKLSQVPTRIDFERYIEYLGFQFVPGDNTIFKNIYRVTPGSYLEVNHEGHRAVQYYTLPVPSPVTYKKQTAFLEENIKENLIESLSYRLISDVPIGVLLSGGLDSSTLVALLSSIGEKNIKTFSVGFGVQSDELGYARIVADKFKTQHTEILIQADDIKKYLPKIVWSLDEPLADTGA
;
A
#
# COMPACT_ATOMS: atom_id res chain seq x y z
N MET A 1 3.63 -7.74 -0.42
CA MET A 1 3.13 -6.53 -1.11
C MET A 1 4.25 -6.00 -1.97
N CYS A 2 4.02 -5.49 -3.18
CA CYS A 2 5.08 -4.98 -4.05
C CYS A 2 5.94 -3.86 -3.43
N GLY A 3 7.11 -3.62 -4.02
CA GLY A 3 7.96 -2.47 -3.70
C GLY A 3 8.18 -1.61 -4.93
N ILE A 4 7.90 -0.30 -4.83
CA ILE A 4 8.20 0.70 -5.86
C ILE A 4 9.35 1.59 -5.41
N PHE A 5 10.16 2.04 -6.37
CA PHE A 5 11.30 2.91 -6.12
C PHE A 5 11.76 3.59 -7.40
N GLY A 6 12.50 4.68 -7.28
CA GLY A 6 13.02 5.38 -8.44
C GLY A 6 13.54 6.76 -8.11
N PHE A 7 13.99 7.46 -9.15
CA PHE A 7 14.48 8.82 -9.04
C PHE A 7 14.49 9.56 -10.37
N THR A 8 14.41 10.89 -10.34
CA THR A 8 14.40 11.78 -11.52
C THR A 8 15.80 12.04 -12.08
N ASP A 9 16.52 10.95 -12.38
CA ASP A 9 17.84 10.93 -13.01
C ASP A 9 18.08 9.53 -13.63
N SER A 10 19.21 9.34 -14.30
CA SER A 10 19.63 8.06 -14.88
C SER A 10 20.84 7.49 -14.17
N ASN A 11 20.66 6.42 -13.37
CA ASN A 11 21.78 5.72 -12.73
C ASN A 11 21.48 4.24 -12.45
N THR A 12 21.99 3.36 -13.31
CA THR A 12 21.78 1.90 -13.20
C THR A 12 22.33 1.31 -11.89
N SER A 13 23.40 1.86 -11.31
CA SER A 13 23.92 1.34 -10.04
C SER A 13 22.96 1.65 -8.88
N SER A 14 22.40 2.86 -8.84
CA SER A 14 21.48 3.29 -7.79
C SER A 14 20.15 2.55 -7.86
N ILE A 15 19.57 2.37 -9.05
CA ILE A 15 18.29 1.64 -9.20
C ILE A 15 18.43 0.20 -8.69
N GLN A 16 19.57 -0.46 -8.96
CA GLN A 16 19.78 -1.84 -8.55
C GLN A 16 20.00 -1.98 -7.03
N ILE A 17 20.66 -0.99 -6.41
CA ILE A 17 20.79 -0.91 -4.95
C ILE A 17 19.40 -0.81 -4.30
N MET A 18 18.54 0.08 -4.81
CA MET A 18 17.18 0.24 -4.30
C MET A 18 16.35 -1.03 -4.50
N MET A 19 16.45 -1.66 -5.67
CA MET A 19 15.75 -2.91 -6.00
C MET A 19 16.09 -4.02 -5.00
N ASN A 20 17.37 -4.19 -4.68
CA ASN A 20 17.81 -5.21 -3.75
C ASN A 20 17.36 -4.94 -2.31
N ALA A 21 17.26 -3.67 -1.92
CA ALA A 21 16.82 -3.28 -0.57
C ALA A 21 15.34 -3.61 -0.30
N VAL A 22 14.50 -3.62 -1.34
CA VAL A 22 13.05 -3.88 -1.22
C VAL A 22 12.61 -5.23 -1.82
N ALA A 23 13.54 -6.10 -2.17
CA ALA A 23 13.25 -7.37 -2.84
C ALA A 23 12.34 -8.32 -2.04
N HIS A 24 12.34 -8.25 -0.69
CA HIS A 24 11.47 -9.06 0.17
C HIS A 24 9.98 -8.74 -0.01
N ARG A 25 9.67 -7.52 -0.46
CA ARG A 25 8.31 -7.07 -0.72
C ARG A 25 7.68 -7.84 -1.88
N GLY A 26 8.45 -7.95 -2.97
CA GLY A 26 8.03 -8.57 -4.21
C GLY A 26 9.02 -9.63 -4.70
N PRO A 27 8.90 -10.88 -4.20
CA PRO A 27 9.84 -11.96 -4.53
C PRO A 27 9.63 -12.59 -5.92
N ASP A 28 8.49 -12.35 -6.59
CA ASP A 28 8.09 -13.13 -7.76
C ASP A 28 8.64 -12.57 -9.08
N ASP A 29 8.80 -11.25 -9.18
CA ASP A 29 9.36 -10.60 -10.38
C ASP A 29 10.00 -9.25 -10.05
N ARG A 30 10.83 -8.76 -10.95
CA ARG A 30 11.48 -7.45 -10.89
C ARG A 30 11.41 -6.76 -12.24
N GLY A 31 11.23 -5.45 -12.25
CA GLY A 31 11.21 -4.66 -13.47
C GLY A 31 11.76 -3.28 -13.25
N GLU A 32 12.27 -2.69 -14.32
CA GLU A 32 12.79 -1.33 -14.34
C GLU A 32 12.49 -0.64 -15.67
N TYR A 33 12.45 0.68 -15.61
CA TYR A 33 12.43 1.56 -16.77
C TYR A 33 13.49 2.63 -16.54
N LEU A 34 14.42 2.75 -17.49
CA LEU A 34 15.51 3.71 -17.45
C LEU A 34 15.39 4.65 -18.65
N SER A 35 15.40 5.95 -18.39
CA SER A 35 15.60 6.99 -19.39
C SER A 35 16.68 7.97 -18.92
N SER A 36 16.99 8.97 -19.74
CA SER A 36 17.88 10.07 -19.34
C SER A 36 17.27 10.99 -18.28
N GLU A 37 15.96 10.91 -18.04
CA GLU A 37 15.21 11.85 -17.19
C GLU A 37 14.66 11.20 -15.91
N ILE A 38 14.42 9.88 -15.95
CA ILE A 38 13.88 9.15 -14.82
C ILE A 38 14.30 7.68 -14.84
N SER A 39 14.50 7.14 -13.65
CA SER A 39 14.64 5.71 -13.40
C SER A 39 13.48 5.26 -12.50
N LEU A 40 12.72 4.26 -12.95
CA LEU A 40 11.61 3.65 -12.20
C LEU A 40 11.91 2.17 -12.00
N GLY A 41 11.60 1.64 -10.83
CA GLY A 41 11.83 0.25 -10.48
C GLY A 41 10.69 -0.33 -9.65
N HIS A 42 10.50 -1.63 -9.81
CA HIS A 42 9.43 -2.39 -9.19
C HIS A 42 9.88 -3.79 -8.80
N THR A 43 9.44 -4.25 -7.63
CA THR A 43 9.53 -5.64 -7.16
C THR A 43 8.11 -6.15 -6.95
N ARG A 44 7.79 -7.32 -7.50
CA ARG A 44 6.42 -7.82 -7.64
C ARG A 44 6.12 -8.95 -6.69
N LEU A 45 5.03 -8.83 -5.94
CA LEU A 45 4.29 -9.96 -5.40
C LEU A 45 3.06 -10.14 -6.30
N ALA A 46 2.95 -11.25 -6.99
CA ALA A 46 1.94 -11.47 -8.01
C ALA A 46 0.62 -11.96 -7.37
N ILE A 47 -0.32 -11.04 -7.15
CA ILE A 47 -1.65 -11.31 -6.57
C ILE A 47 -2.75 -11.35 -7.65
N LEU A 48 -2.76 -10.35 -8.53
CA LEU A 48 -3.64 -10.26 -9.71
C LEU A 48 -2.83 -10.38 -10.99
N ASP A 49 -3.35 -11.16 -11.95
CA ASP A 49 -2.70 -11.62 -13.17
C ASP A 49 -1.32 -12.21 -12.90
N THR A 50 -1.25 -13.41 -12.33
CA THR A 50 0.02 -14.06 -11.95
C THR A 50 0.94 -14.39 -13.13
N SER A 51 0.50 -14.13 -14.37
CA SER A 51 1.34 -14.24 -15.57
C SER A 51 2.38 -13.11 -15.66
N LYS A 52 3.27 -13.22 -16.65
CA LYS A 52 4.23 -12.15 -16.97
C LYS A 52 3.59 -10.86 -17.49
N ARG A 53 2.30 -10.90 -17.88
CA ARG A 53 1.59 -9.72 -18.44
C ARG A 53 1.31 -8.66 -17.38
N GLY A 54 1.14 -9.06 -16.12
CA GLY A 54 1.01 -8.14 -14.98
C GLY A 54 2.34 -7.55 -14.48
N LYS A 55 3.45 -7.76 -15.19
CA LYS A 55 4.76 -7.20 -14.85
C LYS A 55 4.73 -5.68 -15.00
N GLN A 56 5.36 -4.98 -14.05
CA GLN A 56 5.52 -3.53 -14.07
C GLN A 56 7.01 -3.15 -14.27
N PRO A 57 7.35 -1.96 -14.79
CA PRO A 57 6.49 -0.80 -15.07
C PRO A 57 5.40 -1.00 -16.13
N MET A 58 4.24 -0.36 -15.94
CA MET A 58 3.11 -0.35 -16.90
C MET A 58 3.17 0.91 -17.77
N PHE A 59 2.68 0.81 -19.01
CA PHE A 59 2.72 1.91 -19.98
C PHE A 59 1.32 2.25 -20.50
N SER A 60 1.13 3.52 -20.89
CA SER A 60 -0.02 3.91 -21.71
C SER A 60 0.08 3.27 -23.11
N PRO A 61 -1.04 3.21 -23.87
CA PRO A 61 -1.03 2.67 -25.24
C PRO A 61 -0.03 3.34 -26.18
N ASP A 62 0.16 4.66 -26.05
CA ASP A 62 1.13 5.44 -26.83
C ASP A 62 2.56 5.41 -26.26
N GLN A 63 2.75 4.68 -25.16
CA GLN A 63 3.99 4.55 -24.37
C GLN A 63 4.57 5.88 -23.88
N LYS A 64 3.77 6.95 -23.81
CA LYS A 64 4.19 8.26 -23.31
C LYS A 64 4.10 8.39 -21.80
N VAL A 65 3.27 7.58 -21.16
CA VAL A 65 3.13 7.53 -19.71
C VAL A 65 3.61 6.17 -19.21
N VAL A 66 4.37 6.20 -18.12
CA VAL A 66 4.88 4.99 -17.45
C VAL A 66 4.56 5.07 -15.96
N SER A 67 4.14 3.96 -15.38
CA SER A 67 3.86 3.89 -13.94
C SER A 67 4.45 2.64 -13.28
N VAL A 68 4.75 2.79 -11.99
CA VAL A 68 4.97 1.68 -11.06
C VAL A 68 4.02 1.84 -9.87
N PHE A 69 3.52 0.72 -9.38
CA PHE A 69 2.42 0.67 -8.43
C PHE A 69 2.63 -0.44 -7.40
N ASN A 70 2.45 -0.09 -6.13
CA ASN A 70 2.28 -1.03 -5.03
C ASN A 70 0.89 -0.79 -4.43
N GLY A 71 -0.02 -1.74 -4.61
CA GLY A 71 -1.40 -1.56 -4.17
C GLY A 71 -2.35 -2.59 -4.74
N GLU A 72 -3.64 -2.30 -4.54
CA GLU A 72 -4.78 -2.93 -5.19
C GLU A 72 -5.80 -1.83 -5.56
N ILE A 73 -6.16 -1.72 -6.83
CA ILE A 73 -7.28 -0.88 -7.31
C ILE A 73 -8.50 -1.77 -7.41
N TYR A 74 -9.27 -1.85 -6.32
CA TYR A 74 -10.43 -2.73 -6.20
C TYR A 74 -11.46 -2.57 -7.32
N ASN A 75 -11.66 -1.34 -7.80
CA ASN A 75 -12.64 -1.03 -8.84
C ASN A 75 -12.08 -1.09 -10.27
N PHE A 76 -10.93 -1.73 -10.52
CA PHE A 76 -10.30 -1.72 -11.84
C PHE A 76 -11.20 -2.25 -12.96
N ASN A 77 -11.96 -3.31 -12.73
CA ASN A 77 -12.91 -3.87 -13.72
C ASN A 77 -14.00 -2.86 -14.11
N GLU A 78 -14.51 -2.09 -13.14
CA GLU A 78 -15.48 -1.03 -13.40
C GLU A 78 -14.86 0.12 -14.17
N LEU A 79 -13.62 0.50 -13.82
CA LEU A 79 -12.87 1.52 -14.53
C LEU A 79 -12.62 1.13 -15.98
N ARG A 80 -12.24 -0.13 -16.25
CA ARG A 80 -12.10 -0.70 -17.59
C ARG A 80 -13.38 -0.55 -18.38
N ARG A 81 -14.50 -1.06 -17.85
CA ARG A 81 -15.81 -1.04 -18.52
C ARG A 81 -16.36 0.38 -18.74
N LYS A 82 -16.21 1.27 -17.77
CA LYS A 82 -16.88 2.59 -17.76
C LYS A 82 -16.07 3.65 -18.51
N TYR A 83 -14.74 3.59 -18.42
CA TYR A 83 -13.89 4.67 -18.88
C TYR A 83 -12.85 4.27 -19.92
N LEU A 84 -12.55 2.98 -20.09
CA LEU A 84 -11.45 2.51 -20.94
C LEU A 84 -11.88 1.39 -21.90
N ASN A 85 -13.17 1.33 -22.23
CA ASN A 85 -13.73 0.26 -23.08
C ASN A 85 -13.26 0.35 -24.53
N GLU A 86 -12.72 1.48 -24.94
CA GLU A 86 -12.09 1.70 -26.24
C GLU A 86 -10.67 1.11 -26.35
N TYR A 87 -10.06 0.74 -25.22
CA TYR A 87 -8.68 0.29 -25.17
C TYR A 87 -8.57 -1.23 -25.14
N LEU A 88 -7.53 -1.75 -25.81
CA LEU A 88 -7.14 -3.15 -25.72
C LEU A 88 -6.10 -3.30 -24.60
N PHE A 89 -6.48 -4.01 -23.54
CA PHE A 89 -5.59 -4.34 -22.43
C PHE A 89 -4.75 -5.57 -22.78
N HIS A 90 -3.49 -5.58 -22.36
CA HIS A 90 -2.59 -6.71 -22.53
C HIS A 90 -2.52 -7.61 -21.29
N SER A 91 -2.95 -7.12 -20.12
CA SER A 91 -2.93 -7.83 -18.84
C SER A 91 -4.31 -7.80 -18.16
N ASP A 92 -4.50 -8.68 -17.19
CA ASP A 92 -5.66 -8.67 -16.30
C ASP A 92 -5.32 -8.00 -14.95
N SER A 93 -4.13 -7.40 -14.84
CA SER A 93 -3.71 -6.66 -13.66
C SER A 93 -4.44 -5.32 -13.56
N ASP A 94 -4.80 -4.98 -12.34
CA ASP A 94 -5.28 -3.65 -11.95
C ASP A 94 -4.25 -2.54 -12.21
N ALA A 95 -2.95 -2.84 -12.16
CA ALA A 95 -1.89 -1.88 -12.44
C ALA A 95 -1.97 -1.27 -13.84
N GLU A 96 -2.44 -2.02 -14.84
CA GLU A 96 -2.52 -1.55 -16.22
C GLU A 96 -3.56 -0.43 -16.41
N VAL A 97 -4.58 -0.33 -15.55
CA VAL A 97 -5.56 0.77 -15.68
C VAL A 97 -4.96 2.13 -15.37
N ILE A 98 -3.85 2.19 -14.62
CA ILE A 98 -3.27 3.43 -14.10
C ILE A 98 -2.82 4.38 -15.23
N PRO A 99 -1.89 3.99 -16.12
CA PRO A 99 -1.43 4.91 -17.16
C PRO A 99 -2.54 5.23 -18.18
N TYR A 100 -3.50 4.33 -18.39
CA TYR A 100 -4.64 4.55 -19.29
C TYR A 100 -5.62 5.59 -18.72
N LEU A 101 -5.91 5.54 -17.42
CA LEU A 101 -6.76 6.54 -16.76
C LEU A 101 -6.08 7.91 -16.73
N TYR A 102 -4.77 7.95 -16.50
CA TYR A 102 -4.02 9.20 -16.54
C TYR A 102 -4.01 9.82 -17.95
N GLU A 103 -3.84 9.03 -19.01
CA GLU A 103 -3.98 9.53 -20.39
C GLU A 103 -5.33 10.24 -20.61
N LYS A 104 -6.41 9.67 -20.07
CA LYS A 104 -7.77 10.16 -20.31
C LYS A 104 -8.17 11.34 -19.42
N PHE A 105 -7.69 11.37 -18.18
CA PHE A 105 -8.17 12.31 -17.15
C PHE A 105 -7.07 13.19 -16.55
N GLY A 106 -5.81 13.05 -16.98
CA GLY A 106 -4.67 13.64 -16.29
C GLY A 106 -4.64 13.21 -14.82
N ILE A 107 -4.14 14.08 -13.94
CA ILE A 107 -4.03 13.79 -12.50
C ILE A 107 -5.39 13.54 -11.81
N ASP A 108 -6.50 14.03 -12.36
CA ASP A 108 -7.85 13.86 -11.79
C ASP A 108 -8.34 12.40 -11.82
N PHE A 109 -7.58 11.49 -12.43
CA PHE A 109 -7.84 10.07 -12.35
C PHE A 109 -7.83 9.53 -10.91
N VAL A 110 -7.07 10.15 -10.00
CA VAL A 110 -6.95 9.71 -8.60
C VAL A 110 -8.29 9.68 -7.88
N HIS A 111 -9.21 10.58 -8.22
CA HIS A 111 -10.56 10.65 -7.64
C HIS A 111 -11.45 9.46 -8.02
N LYS A 112 -11.08 8.73 -9.09
CA LYS A 112 -11.83 7.56 -9.57
C LYS A 112 -11.38 6.26 -8.94
N LEU A 113 -10.20 6.25 -8.30
CA LEU A 113 -9.63 5.04 -7.70
C LEU A 113 -10.34 4.71 -6.38
N ARG A 114 -10.72 3.44 -6.24
CA ARG A 114 -11.10 2.79 -4.99
C ARG A 114 -10.05 1.71 -4.73
N GLY A 115 -9.27 1.84 -3.67
CA GLY A 115 -8.11 0.99 -3.48
C GLY A 115 -7.21 1.44 -2.35
N VAL A 116 -6.16 0.65 -2.14
CA VAL A 116 -5.03 0.99 -1.26
C VAL A 116 -3.77 0.94 -2.12
N PHE A 117 -3.01 2.03 -2.17
CA PHE A 117 -2.00 2.18 -3.21
C PHE A 117 -0.95 3.25 -2.92
N ALA A 118 0.23 2.99 -3.44
CA ALA A 118 1.28 3.93 -3.72
C ALA A 118 1.60 3.84 -5.21
N ILE A 119 1.54 4.95 -5.93
CA ILE A 119 1.77 5.04 -7.38
C ILE A 119 2.89 6.04 -7.62
N ALA A 120 3.86 5.67 -8.45
CA ALA A 120 4.71 6.63 -9.14
C ALA A 120 4.37 6.60 -10.63
N ILE A 121 3.96 7.72 -11.20
CA ILE A 121 3.58 7.84 -12.61
C ILE A 121 4.33 9.01 -13.24
N TYR A 122 4.93 8.76 -14.40
CA TYR A 122 5.74 9.73 -15.13
C TYR A 122 5.18 9.93 -16.53
N ASP A 123 4.91 11.19 -16.88
CA ASP A 123 4.50 11.60 -18.21
C ASP A 123 5.68 12.19 -18.97
N LYS A 124 6.11 11.51 -20.03
CA LYS A 124 7.27 11.90 -20.85
C LYS A 124 7.04 13.18 -21.65
N ARG A 125 5.77 13.58 -21.86
CA ARG A 125 5.42 14.78 -22.64
C ARG A 125 5.58 16.04 -21.80
N SER A 126 5.00 16.02 -20.60
CA SER A 126 5.05 17.14 -19.66
C SER A 126 6.28 17.09 -18.75
N LYS A 127 6.99 15.95 -18.70
CA LYS A 127 8.12 15.68 -17.81
C LYS A 127 7.76 15.83 -16.32
N ILE A 128 6.56 15.39 -15.98
CA ILE A 128 6.03 15.45 -14.61
C ILE A 128 6.03 14.04 -14.01
N LEU A 129 6.55 13.93 -12.80
CA LEU A 129 6.42 12.76 -11.93
C LEU A 129 5.37 13.05 -10.86
N TYR A 130 4.37 12.19 -10.74
CA TYR A 130 3.46 12.19 -9.60
C TYR A 130 3.75 10.99 -8.69
N LEU A 131 3.91 11.27 -7.40
CA LEU A 131 3.96 10.28 -6.33
C LEU A 131 2.65 10.34 -5.55
N ILE A 132 1.78 9.35 -5.73
CA ILE A 132 0.39 9.39 -5.28
C ILE A 132 0.20 8.33 -4.20
N ARG A 133 -0.39 8.72 -3.07
CA ARG A 133 -0.71 7.80 -1.97
C ARG A 133 -2.20 7.73 -1.73
N ASP A 134 -2.72 6.55 -1.38
CA ASP A 134 -4.14 6.33 -1.16
C ASP A 134 -4.71 7.16 -0.01
N ARG A 135 -6.05 7.22 0.05
CA ARG A 135 -6.85 8.04 0.96
C ARG A 135 -6.43 7.94 2.43
N PHE A 136 -6.00 6.76 2.87
CA PHE A 136 -5.62 6.48 4.25
C PHE A 136 -4.14 6.14 4.43
N GLY A 137 -3.35 6.21 3.35
CA GLY A 137 -1.91 5.95 3.40
C GLY A 137 -1.55 4.51 3.70
N VAL A 138 -2.41 3.54 3.36
CA VAL A 138 -2.21 2.11 3.68
C VAL A 138 -0.93 1.57 3.05
N LYS A 139 -0.61 1.98 1.81
CA LYS A 139 0.68 1.63 1.20
C LYS A 139 1.72 2.73 1.47
N PRO A 140 2.93 2.40 1.95
CA PRO A 140 3.96 3.39 2.25
C PRO A 140 4.57 3.97 0.97
N LEU A 141 4.91 5.26 1.03
CA LEU A 141 5.63 5.97 -0.02
C LEU A 141 6.43 7.12 0.58
N TYR A 142 7.75 7.02 0.46
CA TYR A 142 8.72 7.98 0.98
C TYR A 142 9.44 8.67 -0.17
N TYR A 143 9.91 9.89 0.06
CA TYR A 143 10.67 10.67 -0.90
C TYR A 143 11.70 11.59 -0.24
N THR A 144 12.68 12.02 -1.03
CA THR A 144 13.69 13.01 -0.62
C THR A 144 14.23 13.74 -1.85
N PHE A 145 14.66 14.99 -1.68
CA PHE A 145 15.31 15.77 -2.73
C PHE A 145 16.80 15.94 -2.42
N GLN A 146 17.66 15.48 -3.34
CA GLN A 146 19.12 15.61 -3.24
C GLN A 146 19.66 16.24 -4.51
N LYS A 147 20.24 17.45 -4.41
CA LYS A 147 20.78 18.19 -5.56
C LYS A 147 19.79 18.29 -6.75
N LYS A 148 18.51 18.55 -6.46
CA LYS A 148 17.37 18.60 -7.41
C LYS A 148 16.89 17.25 -7.97
N ILE A 149 17.48 16.13 -7.57
CA ILE A 149 16.97 14.79 -7.89
C ILE A 149 15.95 14.40 -6.82
N CYS A 150 14.74 14.06 -7.25
CA CYS A 150 13.76 13.42 -6.39
C CYS A 150 14.05 11.93 -6.33
N PHE A 151 14.30 11.37 -5.14
CA PHE A 151 14.33 9.93 -4.90
C PHE A 151 13.06 9.52 -4.18
N PHE A 152 12.51 8.36 -4.51
CA PHE A 152 11.33 7.83 -3.83
C PHE A 152 11.40 6.30 -3.66
N SER A 153 10.69 5.78 -2.66
CA SER A 153 10.56 4.34 -2.44
C SER A 153 9.42 3.98 -1.50
N SER A 154 8.97 2.72 -1.56
CA SER A 154 8.06 2.14 -0.58
C SER A 154 8.66 2.00 0.83
N GLU A 155 9.99 1.99 0.98
CA GLU A 155 10.65 1.71 2.26
C GLU A 155 11.93 2.56 2.43
N LEU A 156 12.17 3.06 3.65
CA LEU A 156 13.31 3.96 3.95
C LEU A 156 14.66 3.28 3.75
N LYS A 157 14.76 1.98 4.03
CA LYS A 157 15.98 1.19 3.83
C LYS A 157 16.53 1.26 2.41
N SER A 158 15.69 1.54 1.41
CA SER A 158 16.13 1.75 0.01
C SER A 158 17.12 2.91 -0.13
N PHE A 159 17.00 3.94 0.72
CA PHE A 159 17.85 5.12 0.69
C PHE A 159 19.16 4.92 1.45
N THR A 160 19.17 4.07 2.48
CA THR A 160 20.33 3.89 3.40
C THR A 160 21.61 3.44 2.71
N LYS A 161 21.51 2.80 1.54
CA LYS A 161 22.65 2.31 0.76
C LYS A 161 23.05 3.22 -0.41
N LEU A 162 22.33 4.33 -0.63
CA LEU A 162 22.62 5.27 -1.69
C LEU A 162 23.63 6.33 -1.21
N SER A 163 24.77 6.42 -1.89
CA SER A 163 25.76 7.47 -1.60
C SER A 163 25.22 8.89 -1.79
N GLN A 164 24.20 9.06 -2.64
CA GLN A 164 23.56 10.35 -2.92
C GLN A 164 22.60 10.79 -1.81
N VAL A 165 22.14 9.87 -0.95
CA VAL A 165 21.10 10.14 0.05
C VAL A 165 21.67 9.98 1.46
N PRO A 166 22.02 11.08 2.14
CA PRO A 166 22.51 11.01 3.51
C PRO A 166 21.38 10.64 4.48
N THR A 167 21.53 9.53 5.20
CA THR A 167 20.55 9.04 6.19
C THR A 167 20.96 9.42 7.61
N ARG A 168 20.89 10.72 7.92
CA ARG A 168 21.17 11.25 9.27
C ARG A 168 19.89 11.29 10.09
N ILE A 169 19.94 10.85 11.34
CA ILE A 169 18.81 11.00 12.27
C ILE A 169 18.53 12.50 12.49
N ASP A 170 17.26 12.88 12.41
CA ASP A 170 16.80 14.20 12.83
C ASP A 170 16.46 14.16 14.32
N PHE A 171 17.21 14.92 15.12
CA PHE A 171 17.08 14.90 16.57
C PHE A 171 15.74 15.45 17.05
N GLU A 172 15.12 16.38 16.31
CA GLU A 172 13.78 16.87 16.66
C GLU A 172 12.73 15.78 16.47
N ARG A 173 12.81 15.05 15.35
CA ARG A 173 11.91 13.92 15.05
C ARG A 173 12.12 12.77 16.04
N TYR A 174 13.35 12.59 16.51
CA TYR A 174 13.65 11.64 17.58
C TYR A 174 12.99 12.04 18.91
N ILE A 175 12.97 13.32 19.26
CA ILE A 175 12.23 13.80 20.45
C ILE A 175 10.72 13.60 20.27
N GLU A 176 10.17 13.86 19.09
CA GLU A 176 8.77 13.58 18.77
C GLU A 176 8.44 12.09 18.94
N TYR A 177 9.32 11.20 18.46
CA TYR A 177 9.17 9.76 18.67
C TYR A 177 9.16 9.39 20.15
N LEU A 178 10.04 9.96 20.98
CA LEU A 178 10.03 9.69 22.42
C LEU A 178 8.75 10.17 23.11
N GLY A 179 8.14 11.27 22.61
CA GLY A 179 6.91 11.82 23.16
C GLY A 179 5.63 11.11 22.67
N PHE A 180 5.56 10.79 21.37
CA PHE A 180 4.36 10.27 20.71
C PHE A 180 4.43 8.79 20.36
N GLN A 181 5.58 8.14 20.54
CA GLN A 181 5.84 6.73 20.16
C GLN A 181 5.83 6.45 18.64
N PHE A 182 5.70 7.49 17.82
CA PHE A 182 5.88 7.51 16.37
C PHE A 182 6.30 8.93 15.93
N VAL A 183 6.79 9.07 14.69
CA VAL A 183 7.07 10.41 14.10
C VAL A 183 5.82 10.92 13.37
N PRO A 184 5.19 12.01 13.82
CA PRO A 184 3.93 12.49 13.23
C PRO A 184 4.12 13.20 11.88
N GLY A 185 3.02 13.32 11.14
CA GLY A 185 2.96 14.10 9.90
C GLY A 185 3.71 13.46 8.73
N ASP A 186 4.33 14.30 7.91
CA ASP A 186 5.06 13.93 6.70
C ASP A 186 6.56 13.69 6.94
N ASN A 187 7.07 13.94 8.14
CA ASN A 187 8.47 13.70 8.46
C ASN A 187 8.75 12.23 8.73
N THR A 188 10.00 11.80 8.52
CA THR A 188 10.50 10.50 9.00
C THR A 188 11.51 10.72 10.12
N ILE A 189 12.03 9.66 10.74
CA ILE A 189 13.14 9.80 11.69
C ILE A 189 14.44 10.36 11.04
N PHE A 190 14.55 10.30 9.70
CA PHE A 190 15.70 10.81 8.97
C PHE A 190 15.51 12.25 8.50
N LYS A 191 16.57 13.04 8.61
CA LYS A 191 16.61 14.42 8.14
C LYS A 191 16.45 14.48 6.62
N ASN A 192 15.56 15.36 6.15
CA ASN A 192 15.26 15.59 4.73
C ASN A 192 14.70 14.37 3.98
N ILE A 193 14.15 13.38 4.69
CA ILE A 193 13.40 12.27 4.10
C ILE A 193 11.98 12.35 4.64
N TYR A 194 11.02 12.36 3.73
CA TYR A 194 9.62 12.62 4.00
C TYR A 194 8.77 11.45 3.51
N ARG A 195 7.55 11.36 4.01
CA ARG A 195 6.50 10.47 3.49
C ARG A 195 5.46 11.29 2.74
N VAL A 196 4.97 10.76 1.62
CA VAL A 196 3.77 11.33 0.98
C VAL A 196 2.61 11.12 1.95
N THR A 197 1.87 12.18 2.28
CA THR A 197 0.79 12.10 3.26
C THR A 197 -0.43 11.34 2.71
N PRO A 198 -1.26 10.73 3.56
CA PRO A 198 -2.51 10.12 3.14
C PRO A 198 -3.38 11.05 2.30
N GLY A 199 -4.06 10.51 1.29
CA GLY A 199 -4.99 11.26 0.44
C GLY A 199 -4.34 12.39 -0.36
N SER A 200 -3.03 12.30 -0.62
CA SER A 200 -2.27 13.34 -1.29
C SER A 200 -1.39 12.78 -2.41
N TYR A 201 -0.93 13.67 -3.29
CA TYR A 201 0.15 13.39 -4.23
C TYR A 201 1.23 14.48 -4.16
N LEU A 202 2.46 14.09 -4.48
CA LEU A 202 3.56 15.01 -4.74
C LEU A 202 3.74 15.11 -6.27
N GLU A 203 3.57 16.31 -6.80
CA GLU A 203 3.90 16.67 -8.18
C GLU A 203 5.36 17.14 -8.23
N VAL A 204 6.16 16.59 -9.14
CA VAL A 204 7.58 16.91 -9.31
C VAL A 204 7.88 17.18 -10.77
N ASN A 205 8.47 18.34 -11.06
CA ASN A 205 8.88 18.75 -12.40
C ASN A 205 10.20 19.56 -12.33
N HIS A 206 10.58 20.19 -13.45
CA HIS A 206 11.82 20.97 -13.54
C HIS A 206 11.79 22.31 -12.76
N GLU A 207 10.61 22.84 -12.47
CA GLU A 207 10.41 24.07 -11.70
C GLU A 207 10.46 23.82 -10.18
N GLY A 208 10.15 22.59 -9.75
CA GLY A 208 10.22 22.18 -8.36
C GLY A 208 9.25 21.06 -8.04
N HIS A 209 8.67 21.13 -6.84
CA HIS A 209 7.67 20.18 -6.39
C HIS A 209 6.54 20.86 -5.62
N ARG A 210 5.38 20.23 -5.62
CA ARG A 210 4.21 20.69 -4.88
C ARG A 210 3.42 19.49 -4.36
N ALA A 211 3.09 19.52 -3.07
CA ALA A 211 2.18 18.55 -2.46
C ALA A 211 0.73 19.04 -2.62
N VAL A 212 -0.17 18.13 -3.00
CA VAL A 212 -1.60 18.41 -3.17
C VAL A 212 -2.41 17.33 -2.48
N GLN A 213 -3.31 17.74 -1.59
CA GLN A 213 -4.29 16.86 -0.97
C GLN A 213 -5.51 16.72 -1.88
N TYR A 214 -5.82 15.49 -2.30
CA TYR A 214 -6.98 15.18 -3.15
C TYR A 214 -8.12 14.53 -2.36
N TYR A 215 -7.87 14.11 -1.12
CA TYR A 215 -8.86 13.52 -0.24
C TYR A 215 -8.71 14.01 1.20
N THR A 216 -9.84 14.40 1.78
CA THR A 216 -9.99 14.71 3.21
C THR A 216 -11.18 13.93 3.73
N LEU A 217 -11.07 13.43 4.96
CA LEU A 217 -12.20 12.80 5.64
C LEU A 217 -13.37 13.78 5.71
N PRO A 218 -14.58 13.39 5.29
CA PRO A 218 -15.75 14.23 5.44
C PRO A 218 -16.00 14.53 6.92
N VAL A 219 -16.26 15.79 7.25
CA VAL A 219 -16.68 16.17 8.61
C VAL A 219 -18.10 15.63 8.84
N PRO A 220 -18.33 14.81 9.88
CA PRO A 220 -19.66 14.28 10.16
C PRO A 220 -20.65 15.43 10.38
N SER A 221 -21.75 15.45 9.62
CA SER A 221 -22.86 16.36 9.90
C SER A 221 -23.69 15.79 11.06
N PRO A 222 -24.27 16.63 11.95
CA PRO A 222 -25.18 16.17 13.00
C PRO A 222 -26.38 15.43 12.36
N VAL A 223 -26.42 14.12 12.49
CA VAL A 223 -27.57 13.32 12.03
C VAL A 223 -28.67 13.46 13.08
N THR A 224 -29.87 13.87 12.67
CA THR A 224 -31.04 13.82 13.54
C THR A 224 -31.45 12.36 13.74
N TYR A 225 -30.98 11.73 14.82
CA TYR A 225 -31.13 10.30 15.18
C TYR A 225 -32.58 9.76 15.31
N LYS A 226 -33.62 10.55 15.00
CA LYS A 226 -34.99 10.12 15.22
C LYS A 226 -35.43 9.11 14.15
N LYS A 227 -35.42 7.82 14.54
CA LYS A 227 -36.08 6.66 13.89
C LYS A 227 -35.39 6.04 12.65
N GLN A 228 -34.07 5.90 12.61
CA GLN A 228 -33.38 5.23 11.49
C GLN A 228 -32.36 4.15 11.88
N THR A 229 -32.35 3.66 13.13
CA THR A 229 -31.33 2.70 13.58
C THR A 229 -31.24 1.44 12.71
N ALA A 230 -32.37 0.79 12.41
CA ALA A 230 -32.39 -0.40 11.56
C ALA A 230 -31.89 -0.11 10.12
N PHE A 231 -32.25 1.05 9.57
CA PHE A 231 -31.77 1.49 8.27
C PHE A 231 -30.25 1.73 8.29
N LEU A 232 -29.72 2.34 9.35
CA LEU A 232 -28.27 2.55 9.50
C LEU A 232 -27.51 1.22 9.66
N GLU A 233 -28.05 0.29 10.45
CA GLU A 233 -27.47 -1.05 10.63
C GLU A 233 -27.40 -1.84 9.31
N GLU A 234 -28.49 -1.84 8.54
CA GLU A 234 -28.55 -2.49 7.23
C GLU A 234 -27.55 -1.87 6.25
N ASN A 235 -27.50 -0.53 6.17
CA ASN A 235 -26.52 0.17 5.34
C ASN A 235 -25.07 -0.14 5.75
N ILE A 236 -24.77 -0.21 7.05
CA ILE A 236 -23.40 -0.55 7.51
C ILE A 236 -23.06 -1.96 7.06
N LYS A 237 -23.95 -2.92 7.26
CA LYS A 237 -23.74 -4.32 6.85
C LYS A 237 -23.54 -4.44 5.34
N GLU A 238 -24.38 -3.79 4.54
CA GLU A 238 -24.26 -3.80 3.07
C GLU A 238 -22.94 -3.18 2.60
N ASN A 239 -22.55 -2.03 3.16
CA ASN A 239 -21.28 -1.39 2.83
C ASN A 239 -20.06 -2.24 3.22
N LEU A 240 -20.13 -2.95 4.36
CA LEU A 240 -19.07 -3.88 4.76
C LEU A 240 -19.00 -5.09 3.82
N ILE A 241 -20.13 -5.63 3.40
CA ILE A 241 -20.20 -6.73 2.42
C ILE A 241 -19.66 -6.28 1.05
N GLU A 242 -20.05 -5.09 0.57
CA GLU A 242 -19.51 -4.52 -0.67
C GLU A 242 -17.98 -4.36 -0.57
N SER A 243 -17.50 -3.76 0.53
CA SER A 243 -16.07 -3.56 0.80
C SER A 243 -15.28 -4.86 0.84
N LEU A 244 -15.85 -5.94 1.40
CA LEU A 244 -15.26 -7.27 1.41
C LEU A 244 -15.23 -7.89 0.01
N SER A 245 -16.33 -7.78 -0.75
CA SER A 245 -16.46 -8.36 -2.09
C SER A 245 -15.37 -7.84 -3.04
N TYR A 246 -15.06 -6.54 -2.95
CA TYR A 246 -13.95 -5.91 -3.67
C TYR A 246 -12.56 -6.47 -3.32
N ARG A 247 -12.36 -6.88 -2.06
CA ARG A 247 -11.09 -7.42 -1.54
C ARG A 247 -10.95 -8.93 -1.73
N LEU A 248 -12.00 -9.60 -2.18
CA LEU A 248 -11.98 -11.02 -2.53
C LEU A 248 -11.52 -11.28 -3.96
N ILE A 249 -11.37 -10.24 -4.79
CA ILE A 249 -10.84 -10.36 -6.15
C ILE A 249 -9.33 -10.62 -6.04
N SER A 250 -8.92 -11.87 -6.25
CA SER A 250 -7.53 -12.34 -6.15
C SER A 250 -7.34 -13.60 -7.00
N ASP A 251 -6.18 -13.74 -7.66
CA ASP A 251 -5.78 -14.98 -8.36
C ASP A 251 -4.99 -15.94 -7.46
N VAL A 252 -4.79 -15.58 -6.20
CA VAL A 252 -4.09 -16.38 -5.18
C VAL A 252 -4.96 -16.59 -3.93
N PRO A 253 -4.69 -17.63 -3.11
CA PRO A 253 -5.48 -17.89 -1.91
C PRO A 253 -5.47 -16.75 -0.90
N ILE A 254 -6.64 -16.44 -0.33
CA ILE A 254 -6.82 -15.41 0.69
C ILE A 254 -6.90 -16.07 2.08
N GLY A 255 -6.34 -15.39 3.09
CA GLY A 255 -6.47 -15.74 4.50
C GLY A 255 -6.86 -14.55 5.35
N VAL A 256 -7.39 -14.81 6.54
CA VAL A 256 -7.85 -13.79 7.50
C VAL A 256 -7.05 -13.92 8.79
N LEU A 257 -6.54 -12.80 9.29
CA LEU A 257 -5.98 -12.73 10.64
C LEU A 257 -7.14 -12.66 11.63
N LEU A 258 -7.22 -13.62 12.55
CA LEU A 258 -8.32 -13.76 13.50
C LEU A 258 -7.81 -13.59 14.93
N SER A 259 -8.14 -12.48 15.58
CA SER A 259 -7.88 -12.29 17.01
C SER A 259 -9.00 -12.85 17.88
N GLY A 260 -10.22 -13.00 17.36
CA GLY A 260 -11.42 -13.25 18.17
C GLY A 260 -12.02 -11.97 18.78
N GLY A 261 -11.37 -10.82 18.58
CA GLY A 261 -11.98 -9.50 18.79
C GLY A 261 -13.11 -9.23 17.80
N LEU A 262 -13.93 -8.21 18.08
CA LEU A 262 -15.14 -7.90 17.30
C LEU A 262 -14.83 -7.70 15.80
N ASP A 263 -13.77 -6.98 15.47
CA ASP A 263 -13.45 -6.60 14.10
C ASP A 263 -13.11 -7.82 13.24
N SER A 264 -12.09 -8.59 13.64
CA SER A 264 -11.65 -9.77 12.90
C SER A 264 -12.74 -10.86 12.85
N SER A 265 -13.52 -11.01 13.93
CA SER A 265 -14.66 -11.92 13.98
C SER A 265 -15.78 -11.50 13.02
N THR A 266 -16.02 -10.19 12.89
CA THR A 266 -17.00 -9.64 11.96
C THR A 266 -16.61 -9.94 10.52
N LEU A 267 -15.31 -9.83 10.17
CA LEU A 267 -14.85 -10.21 8.82
C LEU A 267 -15.15 -11.68 8.51
N VAL A 268 -14.81 -12.60 9.43
CA VAL A 268 -15.10 -14.03 9.25
C VAL A 268 -16.61 -14.31 9.13
N ALA A 269 -17.41 -13.66 9.97
CA ALA A 269 -18.86 -13.79 9.95
C ALA A 269 -19.46 -13.31 8.62
N LEU A 270 -19.01 -12.16 8.12
CA LEU A 270 -19.48 -11.59 6.86
C LEU A 270 -19.06 -12.45 5.67
N LEU A 271 -17.81 -12.93 5.63
CA LEU A 271 -17.34 -13.86 4.60
C LEU A 271 -18.20 -15.14 4.56
N SER A 272 -18.47 -15.72 5.74
CA SER A 272 -19.35 -16.89 5.83
C SER A 272 -20.78 -16.56 5.35
N SER A 273 -21.30 -15.36 5.65
CA SER A 273 -22.65 -14.94 5.26
C SER A 273 -22.84 -14.77 3.75
N ILE A 274 -21.77 -14.43 3.02
CA ILE A 274 -21.80 -14.35 1.54
C ILE A 274 -21.47 -15.67 0.86
N GLY A 275 -21.34 -16.75 1.63
CA GLY A 275 -21.19 -18.11 1.13
C GLY A 275 -19.75 -18.59 0.96
N GLU A 276 -18.75 -17.86 1.47
CA GLU A 276 -17.36 -18.33 1.46
C GLU A 276 -17.20 -19.54 2.40
N LYS A 277 -16.79 -20.69 1.84
CA LYS A 277 -16.73 -21.97 2.58
C LYS A 277 -15.32 -22.36 3.01
N ASN A 278 -14.28 -21.87 2.32
CA ASN A 278 -12.89 -22.26 2.55
C ASN A 278 -12.09 -21.13 3.20
N ILE A 279 -12.66 -20.51 4.24
CA ILE A 279 -12.03 -19.40 4.94
C ILE A 279 -10.84 -19.94 5.73
N LYS A 280 -9.62 -19.52 5.35
CA LYS A 280 -8.40 -19.81 6.10
C LYS A 280 -8.19 -18.73 7.14
N THR A 281 -8.08 -19.11 8.40
CA THR A 281 -7.88 -18.16 9.50
C THR A 281 -6.58 -18.45 10.23
N PHE A 282 -5.89 -17.40 10.64
CA PHE A 282 -4.60 -17.47 11.31
C PHE A 282 -4.62 -16.64 12.59
N SER A 283 -4.16 -17.22 13.69
CA SER A 283 -4.01 -16.53 14.97
C SER A 283 -2.61 -16.73 15.51
N VAL A 284 -2.10 -15.72 16.18
CA VAL A 284 -0.80 -15.77 16.85
C VAL A 284 -1.04 -15.65 18.34
N GLY A 285 -0.37 -16.50 19.11
CA GLY A 285 -0.42 -16.48 20.56
C GLY A 285 0.95 -16.58 21.21
N PHE A 286 1.01 -16.28 22.50
CA PHE A 286 2.26 -16.24 23.29
C PHE A 286 2.27 -17.27 24.43
N GLY A 287 1.23 -18.11 24.55
CA GLY A 287 1.15 -19.13 25.58
C GLY A 287 0.96 -18.57 27.00
N VAL A 288 0.39 -17.36 27.10
CA VAL A 288 0.09 -16.67 28.36
C VAL A 288 -1.43 -16.60 28.58
N GLN A 289 -1.87 -16.28 29.80
CA GLN A 289 -3.30 -16.25 30.12
C GLN A 289 -4.08 -15.17 29.36
N SER A 290 -3.42 -14.08 28.97
CA SER A 290 -4.01 -12.96 28.21
C SER A 290 -4.10 -13.20 26.70
N ASP A 291 -3.86 -14.43 26.24
CA ASP A 291 -3.82 -14.76 24.84
C ASP A 291 -5.22 -14.81 24.21
N GLU A 292 -5.36 -14.30 22.99
CA GLU A 292 -6.65 -14.17 22.31
C GLU A 292 -7.07 -15.46 21.58
N LEU A 293 -6.18 -16.47 21.53
CA LEU A 293 -6.43 -17.76 20.84
C LEU A 293 -7.75 -18.43 21.27
N GLY A 294 -8.12 -18.34 22.55
CA GLY A 294 -9.38 -18.89 23.02
C GLY A 294 -10.61 -18.27 22.34
N TYR A 295 -10.61 -16.95 22.16
CA TYR A 295 -11.68 -16.25 21.46
C TYR A 295 -11.65 -16.52 19.96
N ALA A 296 -10.46 -16.60 19.36
CA ALA A 296 -10.30 -16.97 17.97
C ALA A 296 -10.90 -18.35 17.66
N ARG A 297 -10.67 -19.36 18.52
CA ARG A 297 -11.28 -20.70 18.40
C ARG A 297 -12.79 -20.68 18.38
N ILE A 298 -13.42 -19.89 19.26
CA ILE A 298 -14.89 -19.78 19.31
C ILE A 298 -15.44 -19.36 17.94
N VAL A 299 -14.80 -18.39 17.30
CA VAL A 299 -15.21 -17.87 16.00
C VAL A 299 -14.90 -18.89 14.90
N ALA A 300 -13.71 -19.48 14.93
CA ALA A 300 -13.28 -20.50 13.98
C ALA A 300 -14.20 -21.72 13.97
N ASP A 301 -14.58 -22.23 15.15
CA ASP A 301 -15.49 -23.36 15.33
C ASP A 301 -16.91 -23.01 14.86
N LYS A 302 -17.39 -21.82 15.23
CA LYS A 302 -18.72 -21.34 14.84
C LYS A 302 -18.89 -21.26 13.33
N PHE A 303 -17.88 -20.72 12.63
CA PHE A 303 -17.92 -20.54 11.17
C PHE A 303 -17.19 -21.63 10.38
N LYS A 304 -16.70 -22.68 11.07
CA LYS A 304 -16.01 -23.85 10.51
C LYS A 304 -14.84 -23.48 9.59
N THR A 305 -14.03 -22.52 10.01
CA THR A 305 -12.87 -22.05 9.22
C THR A 305 -11.72 -23.04 9.27
N GLN A 306 -10.84 -23.05 8.27
CA GLN A 306 -9.56 -23.75 8.31
C GLN A 306 -8.59 -22.95 9.20
N HIS A 307 -8.61 -23.23 10.51
CA HIS A 307 -7.91 -22.45 11.51
C HIS A 307 -6.49 -22.94 11.78
N THR A 308 -5.54 -22.00 11.84
CA THR A 308 -4.15 -22.26 12.20
C THR A 308 -3.72 -21.34 13.33
N GLU A 309 -3.26 -21.93 14.44
CA GLU A 309 -2.68 -21.20 15.55
C GLU A 309 -1.15 -21.29 15.51
N ILE A 310 -0.50 -20.16 15.71
CA ILE A 310 0.96 -20.04 15.74
C ILE A 310 1.35 -19.56 17.14
N LEU A 311 2.06 -20.41 17.88
CA LEU A 311 2.59 -20.04 19.20
C LEU A 311 4.00 -19.47 19.06
N ILE A 312 4.19 -18.25 19.55
CA ILE A 312 5.48 -17.55 19.62
C ILE A 312 6.09 -17.79 20.98
N GLN A 313 7.30 -18.33 21.00
CA GLN A 313 8.06 -18.57 22.22
C GLN A 313 9.09 -17.46 22.46
N ALA A 314 9.62 -17.38 23.69
CA ALA A 314 10.61 -16.37 24.04
C ALA A 314 11.87 -16.39 23.14
N ASP A 315 12.30 -17.58 22.69
CA ASP A 315 13.44 -17.71 21.79
C ASP A 315 13.14 -17.30 20.35
N ASP A 316 11.87 -17.34 19.91
CA ASP A 316 11.45 -16.77 18.62
C ASP A 316 11.65 -15.26 18.61
N ILE A 317 11.40 -14.57 19.73
CA ILE A 317 11.61 -13.12 19.84
C ILE A 317 13.07 -12.78 19.56
N LYS A 318 14.02 -13.45 20.22
CA LYS A 318 15.45 -13.24 20.00
C LYS A 318 15.84 -13.48 18.54
N LYS A 319 15.27 -14.52 17.92
CA LYS A 319 15.52 -14.90 16.54
C LYS A 319 14.99 -13.87 15.53
N TYR A 320 13.78 -13.36 15.74
CA TYR A 320 13.10 -12.50 14.77
C TYR A 320 13.29 -11.00 15.03
N LEU A 321 13.70 -10.58 16.22
CA LEU A 321 13.87 -9.16 16.56
C LEU A 321 14.75 -8.38 15.56
N PRO A 322 15.94 -8.87 15.13
CA PRO A 322 16.72 -8.16 14.12
C PRO A 322 15.97 -7.99 12.78
N LYS A 323 15.19 -8.98 12.38
CA LYS A 323 14.37 -8.93 11.16
C LYS A 323 13.19 -7.98 11.31
N ILE A 324 12.56 -7.93 12.49
CA ILE A 324 11.48 -6.99 12.81
C ILE A 324 12.01 -5.56 12.72
N VAL A 325 13.09 -5.24 13.43
CA VAL A 325 13.72 -3.91 13.40
C VAL A 325 14.11 -3.52 11.99
N TRP A 326 14.70 -4.44 11.23
CA TRP A 326 15.03 -4.20 9.82
C TRP A 326 13.79 -3.94 8.96
N SER A 327 12.68 -4.63 9.21
CA SER A 327 11.45 -4.51 8.41
C SER A 327 10.69 -3.21 8.68
N LEU A 328 10.70 -2.70 9.91
CA LEU A 328 9.93 -1.52 10.34
C LEU A 328 10.46 -0.19 9.76
N ASP A 329 11.70 -0.15 9.25
CA ASP A 329 12.39 1.04 8.70
C ASP A 329 12.66 2.19 9.67
N GLU A 330 11.77 2.44 10.62
CA GLU A 330 11.87 3.42 11.69
C GLU A 330 11.33 2.81 13.00
N PRO A 331 11.76 3.32 14.17
CA PRO A 331 11.27 2.79 15.43
C PRO A 331 9.79 3.14 15.61
N LEU A 332 9.02 2.14 16.02
CA LEU A 332 7.59 2.24 16.34
C LEU A 332 7.40 1.58 17.70
N ALA A 333 6.80 2.30 18.67
CA ALA A 333 6.58 1.71 20.00
C ALA A 333 5.30 0.87 20.05
N ASP A 334 4.28 1.23 19.27
CA ASP A 334 3.07 0.44 19.08
C ASP A 334 2.67 0.44 17.59
N THR A 335 2.53 -0.74 17.00
CA THR A 335 2.09 -0.90 15.60
C THR A 335 0.56 -1.07 15.48
N GLY A 336 -0.15 -1.13 16.61
CA GLY A 336 -1.61 -1.25 16.69
C GLY A 336 -2.34 0.08 16.89
N ALA A 337 -1.61 1.18 17.12
CA ALA A 337 -2.15 2.53 17.32
C ALA A 337 -2.40 3.30 16.01
#